data_AF-A0A4Q5XMU6-F1
#
_entry.id   AF-A0A4Q5XMU6-F1
#
_cell.length_a   1.000
_cell.length_b   1.000
_cell.length_c   1.000
_cell.angle_alpha   90.00
_cell.angle_beta   90.00
_cell.angle_gamma   90.00
#
_symmetry.space_group_name_H-M   'P 1'
#
loop_
_entity.id
_entity.type
_entity.pdbx_description
1 polymer ?
#
loop_
_entity_poly.entity_id
_entity_poly.type
_entity_poly.pdbx_seq_one_letter_code
_entity_poly.pdbx_strand_id
1 'polypeptide(L)'
;MSSDEAFMRLAVEQAELARGQTGDNPWVGCAIVSADGRVLGLGYTRGPGEHHAEISAAADAASRGHSIVGATLYSTLEPCSFHGRTPACAHAIVARGLRRVVTAMRDPNPRVDGAGIHILREGGVEVREGVGEADVRRQLGTWIVQHHPLAISREASSLGALTPAQRLTWLSERYGVEPSLLAMVLG
;
A
#
# COMPACT_ATOMS: atom_id res chain seq x y z
N MET A 1 20.61 -1.26 6.44
CA MET A 1 19.32 -0.88 5.85
C MET A 1 19.55 -0.32 4.47
N SER A 2 18.78 -0.78 3.49
CA SER A 2 18.85 -0.23 2.14
C SER A 2 18.18 1.15 2.07
N SER A 3 18.52 1.95 1.05
CA SER A 3 17.84 3.23 0.80
C SER A 3 16.34 3.05 0.60
N ASP A 4 15.92 1.95 -0.04
CA ASP A 4 14.50 1.64 -0.26
C ASP A 4 13.75 1.43 1.06
N GLU A 5 14.35 0.72 2.03
CA GLU A 5 13.73 0.52 3.35
C GLU A 5 13.59 1.84 4.12
N ALA A 6 14.54 2.76 3.98
CA ALA A 6 14.47 4.06 4.63
C ALA A 6 13.30 4.90 4.09
N PHE A 7 13.15 4.98 2.77
CA PHE A 7 12.05 5.73 2.16
C PHE A 7 10.70 5.04 2.30
N MET A 8 10.67 3.70 2.33
CA MET A 8 9.43 2.99 2.63
C MET A 8 8.95 3.25 4.06
N ARG A 9 9.84 3.34 5.06
CA ARG A 9 9.43 3.74 6.41
C ARG A 9 8.81 5.13 6.44
N LEU A 10 9.35 6.07 5.68
CA LEU A 10 8.74 7.39 5.54
C LEU A 10 7.33 7.30 4.93
N ALA A 11 7.13 6.42 3.94
CA ALA A 11 5.79 6.16 3.40
C ALA A 11 4.86 5.51 4.43
N VAL A 12 5.36 4.61 5.29
CA VAL A 12 4.60 4.02 6.42
C VAL A 12 4.20 5.09 7.44
N GLU A 13 5.08 6.03 7.77
CA GLU A 13 4.75 7.17 8.65
C GLU A 13 3.61 8.00 8.07
N GLN A 14 3.57 8.20 6.74
CA GLN A 14 2.43 8.86 6.09
C GLN A 14 1.16 7.99 6.17
N ALA A 15 1.27 6.67 6.02
CA ALA A 15 0.13 5.75 6.08
C ALA A 15 -0.59 5.81 7.44
N GLU A 16 0.16 5.99 8.53
CA GLU A 16 -0.40 6.18 9.87
C GLU A 16 -1.27 7.44 9.98
N LEU A 17 -0.98 8.49 9.22
CA LEU A 17 -1.80 9.71 9.20
C LEU A 17 -3.19 9.49 8.58
N ALA A 18 -3.37 8.44 7.77
CA ALA A 18 -4.66 8.06 7.20
C ALA A 18 -5.50 7.20 8.16
N ARG A 19 -4.91 6.65 9.24
CA ARG A 19 -5.56 5.66 10.08
C ARG A 19 -6.86 6.20 10.66
N GLY A 20 -7.95 5.44 10.43
CA GLY A 20 -9.30 5.74 10.94
C GLY A 20 -9.99 6.95 10.30
N GLN A 21 -9.41 7.60 9.29
CA GLN A 21 -9.91 8.85 8.72
C GLN A 21 -10.44 8.73 7.29
N THR A 22 -10.31 7.55 6.66
CA THR A 22 -10.54 7.36 5.22
C THR A 22 -11.79 6.54 4.88
N GLY A 23 -12.65 6.26 5.86
CA GLY A 23 -13.81 5.39 5.67
C GLY A 23 -13.39 3.96 5.34
N ASP A 24 -13.88 3.44 4.21
CA ASP A 24 -13.56 2.11 3.69
C ASP A 24 -12.27 2.07 2.86
N ASN A 25 -11.70 3.22 2.49
CA ASN A 25 -10.43 3.27 1.78
C ASN A 25 -9.26 2.80 2.67
N PRO A 26 -8.26 2.09 2.12
CA PRO A 26 -7.09 1.65 2.87
C PRO A 26 -6.23 2.84 3.33
N TRP A 27 -5.58 2.65 4.48
CA TRP A 27 -4.64 3.62 5.05
C TRP A 27 -3.29 3.53 4.35
N VAL A 28 -3.19 4.14 3.17
CA VAL A 28 -1.99 4.11 2.33
C VAL A 28 -1.20 5.40 2.53
N GLY A 29 0.12 5.27 2.60
CA GLY A 29 1.08 6.36 2.53
C GLY A 29 2.06 6.20 1.37
N CYS A 30 2.62 7.32 0.93
CA CYS A 30 3.50 7.46 -0.21
C CYS A 30 4.61 8.49 0.03
N ALA A 31 5.77 8.22 -0.57
CA ALA A 31 6.88 9.17 -0.68
C ALA A 31 7.41 9.19 -2.12
N ILE A 32 7.65 10.37 -2.67
CA ILE A 32 8.30 10.55 -3.98
C ILE A 32 9.70 11.09 -3.75
N VAL A 33 10.70 10.40 -4.31
CA VAL A 33 12.12 10.67 -4.07
C VAL A 33 12.86 10.78 -5.40
N SER A 34 13.65 11.82 -5.59
CA SER A 34 14.48 12.00 -6.78
C SER A 34 15.63 11.00 -6.85
N ALA A 35 16.27 10.92 -8.02
CA ALA A 35 17.38 10.00 -8.27
C ALA A 35 18.61 10.23 -7.35
N ASP A 36 18.78 11.45 -6.83
CA ASP A 36 19.82 11.83 -5.87
C ASP A 36 19.40 11.64 -4.40
N GLY A 37 18.21 11.06 -4.14
CA GLY A 37 17.75 10.71 -2.80
C GLY A 37 17.01 11.81 -2.05
N ARG A 38 16.65 12.92 -2.69
CA ARG A 38 15.88 14.01 -2.07
C ARG A 38 14.38 13.71 -2.09
N VAL A 39 13.71 13.92 -0.95
CA VAL A 39 12.25 13.78 -0.85
C VAL A 39 11.57 14.96 -1.55
N LEU A 40 10.87 14.66 -2.63
CA LEU A 40 10.15 15.63 -3.45
C LEU A 40 8.73 15.86 -2.92
N GLY A 41 8.05 14.80 -2.51
CA GLY A 41 6.70 14.93 -1.96
C GLY A 41 6.28 13.76 -1.09
N LEU A 42 5.35 14.03 -0.17
CA LEU A 42 4.78 13.07 0.76
C LEU A 42 3.25 13.10 0.68
N GLY A 43 2.63 11.95 0.87
CA GLY A 43 1.17 11.87 0.79
C GLY A 43 0.60 10.64 1.46
N TYR A 44 -0.66 10.75 1.82
CA TYR A 44 -1.47 9.64 2.33
C TYR A 44 -2.88 9.71 1.78
N THR A 45 -3.60 8.61 1.86
CA THR A 45 -4.99 8.51 1.42
C THR A 45 -5.86 9.48 2.20
N ARG A 46 -6.65 10.27 1.48
CA ARG A 46 -7.62 11.21 2.04
C ARG A 46 -9.01 10.57 2.14
N GLY A 47 -10.00 11.33 2.57
CA GLY A 47 -11.36 10.84 2.79
C GLY A 47 -12.02 10.29 1.51
N PRO A 48 -13.19 9.64 1.63
CA PRO A 48 -13.92 9.12 0.47
C PRO A 48 -14.16 10.17 -0.62
N GLY A 49 -13.75 9.89 -1.85
CA GLY A 49 -13.87 10.81 -3.00
C GLY A 49 -12.72 11.80 -3.15
N GLU A 50 -11.76 11.80 -2.23
CA GLU A 50 -10.55 12.62 -2.30
C GLU A 50 -9.36 11.84 -2.91
N HIS A 51 -8.17 12.45 -2.87
CA HIS A 51 -6.95 11.89 -3.43
C HIS A 51 -6.48 10.64 -2.68
N HIS A 52 -6.08 9.62 -3.46
CA HIS A 52 -5.25 8.52 -2.96
C HIS A 52 -3.84 9.02 -2.63
N ALA A 53 -3.08 8.23 -1.87
CA ALA A 53 -1.75 8.59 -1.37
C ALA A 53 -0.78 9.03 -2.48
N GLU A 54 -0.79 8.35 -3.64
CA GLU A 54 0.07 8.63 -4.78
C GLU A 54 -0.23 10.01 -5.38
N ILE A 55 -1.52 10.36 -5.46
CA ILE A 55 -1.97 11.65 -5.97
C ILE A 55 -1.68 12.75 -4.95
N SER A 56 -1.88 12.48 -3.66
CA SER A 56 -1.52 13.39 -2.57
C SER A 56 -0.02 13.71 -2.60
N ALA A 57 0.85 12.71 -2.77
CA ALA A 57 2.30 12.91 -2.81
C ALA A 57 2.75 13.70 -4.06
N ALA A 58 2.12 13.44 -5.21
CA ALA A 58 2.38 14.22 -6.43
C ALA A 58 1.91 15.68 -6.28
N ALA A 59 0.76 15.92 -5.65
CA ALA A 59 0.25 17.26 -5.37
C ALA A 59 1.15 18.02 -4.39
N ASP A 60 1.64 17.36 -3.33
CA ASP A 60 2.62 17.92 -2.40
C ASP A 60 3.91 18.34 -3.14
N ALA A 61 4.49 17.44 -3.96
CA ALA A 61 5.67 17.75 -4.76
C ALA A 61 5.45 18.97 -5.68
N ALA A 62 4.30 19.03 -6.36
CA ALA A 62 3.95 20.15 -7.24
C ALA A 62 3.81 21.46 -6.46
N SER A 63 3.17 21.44 -5.28
CA SER A 63 3.02 22.63 -4.42
C SER A 63 4.36 23.21 -3.95
N ARG A 64 5.39 22.37 -3.88
CA ARG A 64 6.77 22.72 -3.53
C ARG A 64 7.64 23.07 -4.75
N GLY A 65 7.06 23.11 -5.94
CA GLY A 65 7.76 23.42 -7.19
C GLY A 65 8.70 22.32 -7.66
N HIS A 66 8.43 21.05 -7.32
CA HIS A 66 9.25 19.92 -7.73
C HIS A 66 8.63 19.16 -8.90
N SER A 67 9.45 18.89 -9.93
CA SER A 67 9.12 17.88 -10.95
C SER A 67 9.38 16.48 -10.39
N ILE A 68 8.47 15.55 -10.67
CA ILE A 68 8.59 14.15 -10.27
C ILE A 68 8.99 13.23 -11.44
N VAL A 69 9.24 13.79 -12.63
CA VAL A 69 9.66 13.03 -13.81
C VAL A 69 11.00 12.35 -13.51
N GLY A 70 11.08 11.06 -13.78
CA GLY A 70 12.26 10.25 -13.52
C GLY A 70 12.47 9.86 -12.05
N ALA A 71 11.60 10.30 -11.13
CA ALA A 71 11.71 9.99 -9.71
C ALA A 71 11.26 8.55 -9.37
N THR A 72 11.50 8.14 -8.13
CA THR A 72 10.99 6.90 -7.54
C THR A 72 9.81 7.20 -6.62
N LEU A 73 8.70 6.47 -6.78
CA LEU A 73 7.58 6.47 -5.85
C LEU A 73 7.69 5.26 -4.91
N TYR A 74 7.63 5.49 -3.61
CA TYR A 74 7.47 4.47 -2.59
C TYR A 74 6.01 4.47 -2.14
N SER A 75 5.30 3.36 -2.32
CA SER A 75 3.90 3.20 -1.93
C SER A 75 3.75 2.03 -0.97
N THR A 76 3.03 2.24 0.12
CA THR A 76 2.78 1.17 1.11
C THR A 76 1.88 0.07 0.55
N LEU A 77 0.91 0.38 -0.30
CA LEU A 77 0.07 -0.60 -0.98
C LEU A 77 0.26 -0.53 -2.50
N GLU A 78 -0.06 -1.61 -3.20
CA GLU A 78 -0.08 -1.63 -4.67
C GLU A 78 -0.96 -0.50 -5.23
N PRO A 79 -0.43 0.34 -6.16
CA PRO A 79 -1.24 1.38 -6.79
C PRO A 79 -2.43 0.82 -7.54
N CYS A 80 -3.61 1.43 -7.37
CA CYS A 80 -4.85 0.86 -7.90
C CYS A 80 -4.84 0.75 -9.45
N SER A 81 -5.45 -0.34 -9.94
CA SER A 81 -5.47 -0.73 -11.37
C SER A 81 -6.72 -0.29 -12.13
N PHE A 82 -7.86 -0.15 -11.44
CA PHE A 82 -9.14 0.15 -12.05
C PHE A 82 -9.58 1.60 -11.82
N HIS A 83 -10.36 2.12 -12.76
CA HIS A 83 -11.02 3.41 -12.63
C HIS A 83 -12.18 3.29 -11.64
N GLY A 84 -12.10 4.07 -10.56
CA GLY A 84 -13.21 4.29 -9.64
C GLY A 84 -13.89 5.63 -9.96
N ARG A 85 -13.92 6.52 -8.98
CA ARG A 85 -14.36 7.92 -9.15
C ARG A 85 -13.25 8.83 -9.72
N THR A 86 -12.00 8.37 -9.67
CA THR A 86 -10.79 9.03 -10.18
C THR A 86 -10.04 8.07 -11.13
N PRO A 87 -9.17 8.59 -12.03
CA PRO A 87 -8.31 7.75 -12.85
C PRO A 87 -7.43 6.82 -12.01
N ALA A 88 -7.23 5.59 -12.48
CA ALA A 88 -6.40 4.60 -11.79
C ALA A 88 -4.98 5.14 -11.51
N CYS A 89 -4.50 4.95 -10.28
CA CYS A 89 -3.22 5.51 -9.84
C CYS A 89 -2.04 4.98 -10.66
N ALA A 90 -2.07 3.69 -11.07
CA ALA A 90 -1.05 3.11 -11.94
C ALA A 90 -0.90 3.86 -13.28
N HIS A 91 -2.01 4.20 -13.94
CA HIS A 91 -1.99 4.97 -15.18
C HIS A 91 -1.47 6.40 -14.95
N ALA A 92 -1.88 7.01 -13.85
CA ALA A 92 -1.44 8.36 -13.50
C ALA A 92 0.07 8.42 -13.17
N ILE A 93 0.63 7.36 -12.60
CA ILE A 93 2.08 7.20 -12.36
C ILE A 93 2.84 7.15 -13.69
N VAL A 94 2.39 6.30 -14.61
CA VAL A 94 2.98 6.18 -15.96
C VAL A 94 2.93 7.53 -16.69
N ALA A 95 1.76 8.17 -16.72
CA ALA A 95 1.56 9.45 -17.40
C ALA A 95 2.40 10.60 -16.83
N ARG A 96 2.73 10.55 -15.53
CA ARG A 96 3.60 11.55 -14.87
C ARG A 96 5.10 11.26 -15.04
N GLY A 97 5.46 10.17 -15.73
CA GLY A 97 6.84 9.86 -16.08
C GLY A 97 7.72 9.47 -14.89
N LEU A 98 7.13 8.90 -13.82
CA LEU A 98 7.93 8.28 -12.76
C LEU A 98 8.73 7.11 -13.33
N ARG A 99 10.00 6.98 -12.96
CA ARG A 99 10.88 5.93 -13.50
C ARG A 99 10.69 4.60 -12.79
N ARG A 100 10.42 4.66 -11.49
CA ARG A 100 10.46 3.49 -10.60
C ARG A 100 9.37 3.58 -9.54
N VAL A 101 8.78 2.44 -9.21
CA VAL A 101 7.85 2.26 -8.09
C VAL A 101 8.38 1.16 -7.19
N VAL A 102 8.44 1.45 -5.90
CA VAL A 102 8.69 0.46 -4.85
C VAL A 102 7.39 0.33 -4.05
N THR A 103 6.79 -0.85 -4.05
CA THR A 103 5.57 -1.13 -3.30
C THR A 103 5.84 -2.13 -2.17
N ALA A 104 5.27 -1.90 -0.98
CA ALA A 104 5.48 -2.80 0.14
C ALA A 104 4.62 -4.06 0.04
N MET A 105 3.31 -3.89 -0.15
CA MET A 105 2.35 -4.98 -0.10
C MET A 105 1.43 -4.95 -1.33
N ARG A 106 1.15 -6.12 -1.90
CA ARG A 106 0.07 -6.26 -2.89
C ARG A 106 -1.30 -6.06 -2.26
N ASP A 107 -2.22 -5.51 -3.03
CA ASP A 107 -3.57 -5.24 -2.53
C ASP A 107 -4.32 -6.56 -2.23
N PRO A 108 -4.95 -6.72 -1.06
CA PRO A 108 -5.71 -7.92 -0.72
C PRO A 108 -6.99 -8.10 -1.57
N ASN A 109 -7.43 -7.07 -2.28
CA ASN A 109 -8.55 -7.13 -3.22
C ASN A 109 -8.14 -7.93 -4.48
N PRO A 110 -8.80 -9.05 -4.78
CA PRO A 110 -8.46 -9.89 -5.94
C PRO A 110 -8.57 -9.18 -7.30
N ARG A 111 -9.28 -8.05 -7.36
CA ARG A 111 -9.38 -7.21 -8.57
C ARG A 111 -8.14 -6.32 -8.79
N VAL A 112 -7.33 -6.12 -7.76
CA VAL A 112 -6.13 -5.28 -7.79
C VAL A 112 -4.86 -6.12 -7.77
N ASP A 113 -4.82 -7.21 -6.98
CA ASP A 113 -3.64 -8.08 -6.78
C ASP A 113 -2.84 -8.34 -8.08
N GLY A 114 -1.76 -7.57 -8.27
CA GLY A 114 -0.84 -7.63 -9.39
C GLY A 114 -1.25 -6.86 -10.65
N ALA A 115 -2.51 -6.43 -10.77
CA ALA A 115 -3.01 -5.71 -11.94
C ALA A 115 -2.42 -4.29 -12.05
N GLY A 116 -2.22 -3.60 -10.92
CA GLY A 116 -1.64 -2.26 -10.91
C GLY A 116 -0.15 -2.31 -11.25
N ILE A 117 0.54 -3.30 -10.69
CA ILE A 117 1.94 -3.61 -10.99
C ILE A 117 2.12 -3.95 -12.48
N HIS A 118 1.19 -4.69 -13.08
CA HIS A 118 1.23 -5.01 -14.51
C HIS A 118 1.15 -3.76 -15.38
N ILE A 119 0.18 -2.88 -15.13
CA ILE A 119 0.04 -1.58 -15.84
C ILE A 119 1.33 -0.75 -15.75
N LEU A 120 1.94 -0.69 -14.56
CA LEU A 120 3.20 0.04 -14.36
C LEU A 120 4.34 -0.52 -15.23
N ARG A 121 4.51 -1.84 -15.21
CA ARG A 121 5.56 -2.52 -16.00
C ARG A 121 5.34 -2.35 -17.49
N GLU A 122 4.12 -2.47 -17.98
CA GLU A 122 3.78 -2.22 -19.39
C GLU A 122 4.03 -0.76 -19.80
N GLY A 123 3.80 0.18 -18.88
CA GLY A 123 4.12 1.59 -19.05
C GLY A 123 5.61 1.94 -18.96
N GLY A 124 6.50 0.95 -18.84
CA GLY A 124 7.96 1.15 -18.78
C GLY A 124 8.50 1.60 -17.41
N VAL A 125 7.72 1.46 -16.35
CA VAL A 125 8.11 1.77 -14.96
C VAL A 125 8.78 0.54 -14.34
N GLU A 126 9.95 0.72 -13.74
CA GLU A 126 10.59 -0.33 -12.94
C GLU A 126 9.79 -0.57 -11.65
N VAL A 127 9.45 -1.83 -11.33
CA VAL A 127 8.68 -2.13 -10.11
C VAL A 127 9.41 -3.12 -9.21
N ARG A 128 9.64 -2.71 -7.95
CA ARG A 128 10.10 -3.57 -6.86
C ARG A 128 8.98 -3.76 -5.83
N GLU A 129 8.76 -5.01 -5.41
CA GLU A 129 7.70 -5.40 -4.47
C GLU A 129 8.31 -5.88 -3.13
N GLY A 130 7.51 -5.89 -2.06
CA GLY A 130 7.86 -6.56 -0.80
C GLY A 130 8.72 -5.74 0.18
N VAL A 131 9.09 -4.50 -0.15
CA VAL A 131 9.92 -3.67 0.74
C VAL A 131 9.09 -3.18 1.91
N GLY A 132 9.41 -3.58 3.15
CA GLY A 132 8.65 -3.16 4.34
C GLY A 132 7.27 -3.82 4.47
N GLU A 133 7.00 -4.91 3.73
CA GLU A 133 5.69 -5.57 3.69
C GLU A 133 5.17 -5.96 5.07
N ALA A 134 6.03 -6.49 5.93
CA ALA A 134 5.64 -6.93 7.27
C ALA A 134 5.10 -5.76 8.12
N ASP A 135 5.69 -4.56 7.99
CA ASP A 135 5.26 -3.38 8.74
C ASP A 135 3.94 -2.85 8.20
N VAL A 136 3.80 -2.76 6.88
CA VAL A 136 2.55 -2.34 6.23
C VAL A 136 1.41 -3.31 6.52
N ARG A 137 1.67 -4.62 6.47
CA ARG A 137 0.65 -5.64 6.76
C ARG A 137 0.11 -5.51 8.18
N ARG A 138 0.99 -5.23 9.15
CA ARG A 138 0.57 -4.94 10.53
C ARG A 138 -0.19 -3.62 10.62
N GLN A 139 0.28 -2.59 9.93
CA GLN A 139 -0.37 -1.27 9.90
C GLN A 139 -1.80 -1.35 9.36
N LEU A 140 -2.02 -2.07 8.25
CA LEU A 140 -3.32 -2.29 7.61
C LEU A 140 -4.15 -3.40 8.26
N GLY A 141 -3.63 -4.16 9.23
CA GLY A 141 -4.21 -5.42 9.67
C GLY A 141 -5.70 -5.34 10.03
N THR A 142 -6.08 -4.37 10.88
CA THR A 142 -7.49 -4.18 11.27
C THR A 142 -8.37 -3.80 10.07
N TRP A 143 -7.87 -2.96 9.16
CA TRP A 143 -8.58 -2.61 7.93
C TRP A 143 -8.78 -3.84 7.02
N ILE A 144 -7.76 -4.70 6.87
CA ILE A 144 -7.84 -5.93 6.07
C ILE A 144 -8.85 -6.90 6.67
N VAL A 145 -8.82 -7.10 7.99
CA VAL A 145 -9.77 -8.01 8.66
C VAL A 145 -11.21 -7.52 8.47
N GLN A 146 -11.43 -6.21 8.55
CA GLN A 146 -12.75 -5.59 8.40
C GLN A 146 -13.27 -5.62 6.95
N HIS A 147 -12.43 -5.28 5.97
CA HIS A 147 -12.89 -5.04 4.58
C HIS A 147 -12.55 -6.20 3.62
N HIS A 148 -11.60 -7.06 3.98
CA HIS A 148 -11.16 -8.22 3.20
C HIS A 148 -11.09 -9.51 4.05
N PRO A 149 -12.17 -9.89 4.77
CA PRO A 149 -12.18 -11.07 5.64
C PRO A 149 -11.89 -12.39 4.90
N LEU A 150 -12.23 -12.47 3.61
CA LEU A 150 -11.92 -13.63 2.77
C LEU A 150 -10.42 -13.79 2.51
N ALA A 151 -9.64 -12.71 2.51
CA ALA A 151 -8.19 -12.79 2.39
C ALA A 151 -7.60 -13.47 3.64
N ILE A 152 -8.08 -13.11 4.83
CA ILE A 152 -7.71 -13.75 6.10
C ILE A 152 -8.11 -15.24 6.10
N SER A 153 -9.33 -15.55 5.68
CA SER A 153 -9.84 -16.92 5.63
C SER A 153 -9.05 -17.82 4.67
N ARG A 154 -8.67 -17.28 3.51
CA ARG A 154 -7.81 -17.98 2.55
C ARG A 154 -6.42 -18.25 3.12
N GLU A 155 -5.81 -17.26 3.74
CA GLU A 155 -4.49 -17.42 4.34
C GLU A 155 -4.55 -18.43 5.50
N ALA A 156 -5.56 -18.36 6.37
CA ALA A 156 -5.80 -19.34 7.42
C ALA A 156 -5.91 -20.77 6.89
N SER A 157 -6.63 -20.95 5.77
CA SER A 157 -6.80 -22.26 5.13
C SER A 157 -5.50 -22.81 4.55
N SER A 158 -4.59 -21.92 4.11
CA SER A 158 -3.27 -22.30 3.59
C SER A 158 -2.30 -22.80 4.68
N LEU A 159 -2.58 -22.53 5.96
CA LEU A 159 -1.74 -22.93 7.09
C LEU A 159 -1.90 -24.41 7.52
N GLY A 160 -2.73 -25.19 6.81
CA GLY A 160 -2.78 -26.66 6.85
C GLY A 160 -2.64 -27.28 8.24
N ALA A 161 -1.41 -27.72 8.57
CA ALA A 161 -1.07 -28.51 9.75
C ALA A 161 -1.24 -27.78 11.10
N LEU A 162 -1.38 -26.44 11.12
CA LEU A 162 -1.59 -25.69 12.37
C LEU A 162 -2.98 -25.96 12.95
N THR A 163 -3.08 -26.11 14.28
CA THR A 163 -4.36 -26.14 15.01
C THR A 163 -5.06 -24.78 14.91
N PRO A 164 -6.39 -24.70 15.17
CA PRO A 164 -7.10 -23.41 15.16
C PRO A 164 -6.45 -22.34 16.05
N ALA A 165 -5.99 -22.69 17.25
CA ALA A 165 -5.30 -21.77 18.15
C ALA A 165 -3.95 -21.30 17.57
N GLN A 166 -3.16 -22.21 16.99
CA GLN A 166 -1.90 -21.86 16.35
C GLN A 166 -2.09 -20.95 15.12
N ARG A 167 -3.16 -21.16 14.33
CA ARG A 167 -3.50 -20.28 13.21
C ARG A 167 -3.86 -18.88 13.69
N LEU A 168 -4.65 -18.77 14.75
CA LEU A 168 -5.01 -17.48 15.34
C LEU A 168 -3.78 -16.73 15.84
N THR A 169 -2.88 -17.39 16.57
CA THR A 169 -1.62 -16.78 17.01
C THR A 169 -0.79 -16.30 15.82
N TRP A 170 -0.59 -17.15 14.81
CA TRP A 170 0.21 -16.81 13.63
C TRP A 170 -0.38 -15.62 12.85
N LEU A 171 -1.70 -15.62 12.64
CA LEU A 171 -2.40 -14.52 11.96
C LEU A 171 -2.36 -13.23 12.78
N SER A 172 -2.48 -13.34 14.11
CA SER A 172 -2.40 -12.21 15.03
C SER A 172 -1.04 -11.52 14.95
N GLU A 173 0.05 -12.29 15.01
CA GLU A 173 1.41 -11.77 14.86
C GLU A 173 1.65 -11.15 13.48
N ARG A 174 1.16 -11.82 12.43
CA ARG A 174 1.36 -11.39 11.05
C ARG A 174 0.62 -10.09 10.70
N TYR A 175 -0.61 -9.95 11.16
CA TYR A 175 -1.46 -8.79 10.87
C TYR A 175 -1.43 -7.74 11.99
N GLY A 176 -0.80 -8.01 13.13
CA GLY A 176 -0.81 -7.08 14.27
C GLY A 176 -2.23 -6.84 14.79
N VAL A 177 -3.08 -7.88 14.77
CA VAL A 177 -4.49 -7.80 15.15
C VAL A 177 -4.76 -8.74 16.32
N GLU A 178 -5.59 -8.31 17.26
CA GLU A 178 -6.01 -9.14 18.39
C GLU A 178 -6.65 -10.45 17.93
N PRO A 179 -6.31 -11.60 18.54
CA PRO A 179 -6.87 -12.90 18.16
C PRO A 179 -8.41 -12.95 18.21
N SER A 180 -9.03 -12.18 19.11
CA SER A 180 -10.50 -12.11 19.22
C SER A 180 -11.16 -11.52 17.98
N LEU A 181 -10.54 -10.53 17.34
CA LEU A 181 -11.03 -9.94 16.09
C LEU A 181 -10.88 -10.91 14.91
N LEU A 182 -9.79 -11.68 14.88
CA LEU A 182 -9.58 -12.72 13.87
C LEU A 182 -10.55 -13.89 14.02
N ALA A 183 -10.86 -14.30 15.25
CA ALA A 183 -11.81 -15.37 15.53
C ALA A 183 -13.22 -15.05 14.98
N MET A 184 -13.67 -13.80 15.10
CA MET A 184 -14.97 -13.37 14.54
C MET A 184 -15.06 -13.56 13.02
N VAL A 185 -13.93 -13.50 12.30
CA VAL A 185 -13.88 -13.67 10.84
C VAL A 185 -13.74 -15.15 10.44
N LEU A 186 -13.07 -15.95 11.25
CA LEU A 186 -12.78 -17.35 10.93
C LEU A 186 -13.87 -18.34 11.37
N GLY A 187 -14.81 -17.92 12.23
CA GLY A 187 -15.86 -18.78 12.79
C GLY A 187 -15.33 -19.75 13.84
#